data_AF-A0A212I3P6-F1
#
_entry.id   AF-A0A212I3P6-F1
#
_cell.length_a   1.000
_cell.length_b   1.000
_cell.length_c   1.000
_cell.angle_alpha   90.00
_cell.angle_beta   90.00
_cell.angle_gamma   90.00
#
_symmetry.space_group_name_H-M   'P 1'
#
loop_
_entity.id
_entity.type
_entity.pdbx_description
1 polymer ?
#
loop_
_entity_poly.entity_id
_entity_poly.type
_entity_poly.pdbx_seq_one_letter_code
_entity_poly.pdbx_strand_id
1 'polypeptide(L)'
;MQGGWNLYKYPLNPVLVIDPYGLNNLDVIVNNNGIGHVGLHMGSGDNELLYDPGGSYMTPERIPSGSGGTFSGSGGTFSGSDANLNNFLKYQFEDGSDVNVYSFEITPDEDRKIREAIDEQGGCSPFFCASCSSSVLNGIGPFKNLGKIQTPWGMKDAMSNIRYPKPNKPWGSWFISPAY
;
A
#
# COMPACT_ATOMS: atom_id res chain seq x y z
N MET A 1 11.56 -51.69 14.66
CA MET A 1 12.12 -50.54 13.92
C MET A 1 10.99 -49.97 13.05
N GLN A 2 10.57 -48.74 13.34
CA GLN A 2 9.51 -48.02 12.63
C GLN A 2 9.94 -47.65 11.21
N GLY A 3 9.08 -47.93 10.22
CA GLY A 3 9.08 -47.30 8.90
C GLY A 3 7.76 -46.57 8.73
N GLY A 4 7.78 -45.24 8.87
CA GLY A 4 6.58 -44.40 8.84
C GLY A 4 5.96 -44.32 7.46
N TRP A 5 4.63 -44.38 7.42
CA TRP A 5 3.83 -44.10 6.23
C TRP A 5 4.02 -42.64 5.83
N ASN A 6 4.50 -42.39 4.60
CA ASN A 6 4.58 -41.05 4.04
C ASN A 6 3.16 -40.50 3.83
N LEU A 7 2.74 -39.61 4.71
CA LEU A 7 1.48 -38.85 4.63
C LEU A 7 1.59 -37.59 3.75
N TYR A 8 2.46 -37.58 2.74
CA TYR A 8 2.46 -36.52 1.73
C TYR A 8 1.36 -36.78 0.71
N LYS A 9 0.11 -36.58 1.14
CA LYS A 9 -1.02 -36.39 0.25
C LYS A 9 -0.86 -35.00 -0.37
N TYR A 10 -0.23 -34.92 -1.55
CA TYR A 10 -0.32 -33.73 -2.37
C TYR A 10 -1.80 -33.47 -2.67
N PRO A 11 -2.37 -32.29 -2.35
CA PRO A 11 -3.68 -31.94 -2.88
C PRO A 11 -3.53 -31.72 -4.39
N LEU A 12 -3.90 -32.74 -5.16
CA LEU A 12 -4.19 -32.67 -6.58
C LEU A 12 -5.50 -31.88 -6.77
N ASN A 13 -5.41 -30.56 -6.65
CA ASN A 13 -6.28 -29.51 -7.22
C ASN A 13 -6.12 -28.21 -6.41
N PRO A 14 -5.32 -27.23 -6.86
CA PRO A 14 -5.41 -25.85 -6.36
C PRO A 14 -6.61 -25.17 -7.04
N VAL A 15 -7.79 -25.77 -6.93
CA VAL A 15 -9.03 -25.10 -7.34
C VAL A 15 -9.34 -24.14 -6.20
N LEU A 16 -9.03 -22.86 -6.45
CA LEU A 16 -9.72 -21.73 -5.85
C LEU A 16 -9.78 -21.73 -4.32
N VAL A 17 -8.77 -21.13 -3.69
CA VAL A 17 -9.04 -20.31 -2.49
C VAL A 17 -9.87 -19.13 -3.01
N ILE A 18 -11.19 -19.32 -3.14
CA ILE A 18 -12.12 -18.21 -3.29
C ILE A 18 -12.04 -17.47 -1.96
N ASP A 19 -11.46 -16.28 -1.96
CA ASP A 19 -11.74 -15.32 -0.91
C ASP A 19 -13.27 -15.11 -0.91
N PRO A 20 -14.01 -15.61 0.10
CA PRO A 20 -15.47 -15.60 0.10
C PRO A 20 -16.04 -14.18 0.17
N TYR A 21 -15.21 -13.19 0.52
CA TYR A 21 -15.58 -11.79 0.59
C TYR A 21 -15.02 -10.96 -0.57
N GLY A 22 -14.07 -11.51 -1.34
CA GLY A 22 -13.40 -10.82 -2.44
C GLY A 22 -12.75 -9.51 -2.00
N LEU A 23 -12.15 -9.48 -0.81
CA LEU A 23 -11.51 -8.30 -0.27
C LEU A 23 -10.23 -7.99 -1.04
N ASN A 24 -10.04 -6.72 -1.33
CA ASN A 24 -8.82 -6.20 -1.90
C ASN A 24 -7.89 -5.74 -0.77
N ASN A 25 -6.58 -5.79 -1.02
CA ASN A 25 -5.60 -5.23 -0.13
C ASN A 25 -5.33 -3.77 -0.48
N LEU A 26 -5.30 -2.94 0.54
CA LEU A 26 -4.82 -1.57 0.48
C LEU A 26 -3.69 -1.41 1.49
N ASP A 27 -2.54 -0.96 1.01
CA ASP A 27 -1.39 -0.60 1.82
C ASP A 27 -1.28 0.92 1.88
N VAL A 28 -1.22 1.45 3.10
CA VAL A 28 -0.85 2.84 3.36
C VAL A 28 0.61 2.86 3.80
N ILE A 29 1.46 3.44 2.96
CA ILE A 29 2.89 3.55 3.20
C ILE A 29 3.19 4.93 3.76
N VAL A 30 3.81 4.97 4.94
CA VAL A 30 4.18 6.20 5.62
C VAL A 30 5.68 6.19 5.91
N ASN A 31 6.41 7.08 5.23
CA ASN A 31 7.81 7.36 5.51
C ASN A 31 7.90 8.59 6.42
N ASN A 32 8.51 8.45 7.59
CA ASN A 32 8.68 9.51 8.57
C ASN A 32 10.15 9.98 8.70
N ASN A 33 11.04 9.53 7.81
CA ASN A 33 12.40 10.04 7.70
C ASN A 33 12.42 11.36 6.89
N GLY A 34 13.39 12.24 7.14
CA GLY A 34 13.57 13.48 6.38
C GLY A 34 12.33 14.38 6.35
N ILE A 35 11.90 14.77 5.14
CA ILE A 35 10.67 15.55 4.93
C ILE A 35 9.39 14.71 5.04
N GLY A 36 9.55 13.39 5.09
CA GLY A 36 8.49 12.40 5.14
C GLY A 36 7.70 12.24 3.83
N HIS A 37 6.97 11.14 3.73
CA HIS A 37 6.19 10.80 2.55
C HIS A 37 4.99 9.91 2.89
N VAL A 38 3.93 9.99 2.09
CA VAL A 38 2.78 9.10 2.16
C VAL A 38 2.41 8.66 0.75
N GLY A 39 2.29 7.34 0.55
CA GLY A 39 1.81 6.73 -0.67
C GLY A 39 0.81 5.61 -0.38
N LEU A 40 0.04 5.24 -1.39
CA LEU A 40 -0.93 4.14 -1.32
C LEU A 40 -0.57 3.08 -2.36
N HIS A 41 -0.76 1.82 -2.02
CA HIS A 41 -0.66 0.71 -2.96
C HIS A 41 -1.88 -0.19 -2.82
N MET A 42 -2.42 -0.65 -3.95
CA MET A 42 -3.63 -1.46 -3.96
C MET A 42 -3.70 -2.42 -5.14
N GLY A 43 -4.35 -3.55 -4.93
CA GLY A 43 -4.53 -4.60 -5.95
C GLY A 43 -3.28 -5.46 -6.16
N SER A 44 -3.27 -6.19 -7.27
CA SER A 44 -2.18 -7.08 -7.67
C SER A 44 -2.25 -7.39 -9.16
N GLY A 45 -1.10 -7.60 -9.81
CA GLY A 45 -1.05 -7.97 -11.23
C GLY A 45 -1.57 -6.83 -12.11
N ASP A 46 -2.49 -7.12 -13.03
CA ASP A 46 -3.00 -6.11 -13.96
C ASP A 46 -3.86 -5.01 -13.30
N ASN A 47 -4.34 -5.26 -12.07
CA ASN A 47 -5.12 -4.28 -11.28
C ASN A 47 -4.25 -3.55 -10.23
N GLU A 48 -2.94 -3.78 -10.21
CA GLU A 48 -2.02 -3.13 -9.29
C GLU A 48 -1.96 -1.62 -9.58
N LEU A 49 -2.13 -0.83 -8.53
CA LEU A 49 -2.08 0.63 -8.54
C LEU A 49 -1.18 1.09 -7.40
N LEU A 50 -0.24 1.96 -7.74
CA LEU A 50 0.55 2.72 -6.78
C LEU A 50 0.20 4.19 -6.95
N TYR A 51 -0.12 4.85 -5.84
CA TYR A 51 -0.42 6.28 -5.79
C TYR A 51 0.59 6.98 -4.89
N ASP A 52 1.52 7.70 -5.53
CA ASP A 52 2.43 8.69 -4.95
C ASP A 52 1.93 10.11 -5.34
N PRO A 53 1.01 10.71 -4.57
CA PRO A 53 0.47 12.02 -4.89
C PRO A 53 1.51 13.14 -4.86
N GLY A 54 2.57 13.01 -4.07
CA GLY A 54 3.58 14.06 -3.91
C GLY A 54 4.63 14.07 -5.02
N GLY A 55 4.69 12.99 -5.81
CA GLY A 55 5.55 12.86 -6.98
C GLY A 55 7.04 12.73 -6.65
N SER A 56 7.40 11.89 -5.67
CA SER A 56 8.81 11.67 -5.30
C SER A 56 9.42 10.44 -5.99
N TYR A 57 8.63 9.40 -6.16
CA TYR A 57 9.07 8.11 -6.64
C TYR A 57 9.36 8.14 -8.14
N MET A 58 10.49 7.55 -8.49
CA MET A 58 10.89 7.25 -9.86
C MET A 58 11.11 5.74 -9.91
N THR A 59 10.55 5.06 -10.91
CA THR A 59 10.83 3.63 -11.08
C THR A 59 12.33 3.40 -11.30
N PRO A 60 12.84 2.15 -11.14
CA PRO A 60 14.24 1.84 -11.46
C PRO A 60 14.66 2.26 -12.88
N GLU A 61 13.73 2.19 -13.83
CA GLU A 61 13.87 2.62 -15.23
C GLU A 61 13.75 4.14 -15.41
N ARG A 62 13.60 4.89 -14.31
CA ARG A 62 13.39 6.35 -14.24
C ARG A 62 12.15 6.82 -14.98
N ILE A 63 11.12 5.99 -14.95
CA ILE A 63 9.82 6.33 -15.51
C ILE A 63 9.08 7.18 -14.45
N PRO A 64 8.66 8.41 -14.79
CA PRO A 64 7.87 9.23 -13.88
C PRO A 64 6.43 8.73 -13.78
N SER A 65 5.74 9.14 -12.72
CA SER A 65 4.31 8.86 -12.53
C SER A 65 3.46 9.31 -13.73
N GLY A 66 2.38 8.59 -14.03
CA GLY A 66 1.52 8.84 -15.20
C GLY A 66 1.95 8.06 -16.46
N SER A 67 3.03 7.28 -16.36
CA SER A 67 3.42 6.28 -17.36
C SER A 67 2.96 4.91 -16.85
N GLY A 68 2.06 4.22 -17.57
CA GLY A 68 1.60 2.89 -17.15
C GLY A 68 0.22 2.47 -17.67
N GLY A 69 -0.67 3.41 -17.99
CA GLY A 69 -1.94 3.12 -18.68
C GLY A 69 -3.10 2.62 -17.80
N THR A 70 -4.31 2.73 -18.39
CA THR A 70 -5.70 2.62 -17.90
C THR A 70 -6.24 3.77 -17.05
N PHE A 71 -5.46 4.34 -16.13
CA PHE A 71 -5.85 5.55 -15.41
C PHE A 71 -5.35 6.79 -16.16
N SER A 72 -6.27 7.53 -16.78
CA SER A 72 -5.98 8.65 -17.66
C SER A 72 -5.48 9.87 -16.89
N GLY A 73 -4.16 10.07 -16.82
CA GLY A 73 -3.58 11.40 -16.64
C GLY A 73 -3.50 11.96 -15.20
N SER A 74 -3.74 11.14 -14.18
CA SER A 74 -3.52 11.51 -12.79
C SER A 74 -2.01 11.50 -12.49
N GLY A 75 -1.41 12.68 -12.34
CA GLY A 75 -0.05 12.76 -11.78
C GLY A 75 0.06 11.92 -10.50
N GLY A 76 1.19 11.26 -10.28
CA GLY A 76 1.37 10.46 -9.08
C GLY A 76 0.83 9.03 -9.11
N THR A 77 0.20 8.54 -10.19
CA THR A 77 -0.20 7.12 -10.28
C THR A 77 0.76 6.29 -11.13
N PHE A 78 0.95 5.03 -10.74
CA PHE A 78 1.61 3.98 -11.53
C PHE A 78 0.69 2.75 -11.58
N SER A 79 0.77 1.97 -12.66
CA SER A 79 -0.04 0.76 -12.86
C SER A 79 0.80 -0.40 -13.39
N GLY A 80 0.29 -1.63 -13.24
CA GLY A 80 0.97 -2.83 -13.72
C GLY A 80 2.37 -2.99 -13.12
N SER A 81 3.37 -3.31 -13.94
CA SER A 81 4.75 -3.52 -13.47
C SER A 81 5.37 -2.30 -12.79
N ASP A 82 4.91 -1.08 -13.13
CA ASP A 82 5.44 0.16 -12.58
C ASP A 82 4.87 0.47 -11.19
N ALA A 83 3.75 -0.16 -10.82
CA ALA A 83 3.11 -0.06 -9.51
C ALA A 83 3.75 -0.94 -8.42
N ASN A 84 4.92 -1.52 -8.68
CA ASN A 84 5.54 -2.52 -7.82
C ASN A 84 5.83 -2.01 -6.40
N LEU A 85 5.13 -2.57 -5.41
CA LEU A 85 5.29 -2.20 -3.99
C LEU A 85 6.73 -2.35 -3.48
N ASN A 86 7.46 -3.39 -3.87
CA ASN A 86 8.82 -3.61 -3.37
C ASN A 86 9.80 -2.54 -3.86
N ASN A 87 9.67 -2.13 -5.12
CA ASN A 87 10.48 -1.05 -5.66
C ASN A 87 10.17 0.28 -4.97
N PHE A 88 8.87 0.55 -4.72
CA PHE A 88 8.45 1.74 -3.98
C PHE A 88 8.99 1.75 -2.54
N LEU A 89 8.85 0.63 -1.82
CA LEU A 89 9.39 0.52 -0.45
C LEU A 89 10.89 0.70 -0.44
N LYS A 90 11.63 0.06 -1.36
CA LYS A 90 13.08 0.22 -1.47
C LYS A 90 13.47 1.69 -1.62
N TYR A 91 12.76 2.44 -2.47
CA TYR A 91 12.94 3.88 -2.62
C TYR A 91 12.65 4.63 -1.31
N GLN A 92 11.54 4.36 -0.64
CA GLN A 92 11.19 5.03 0.62
C GLN A 92 12.18 4.75 1.76
N PHE A 93 12.83 3.59 1.76
CA PHE A 93 13.85 3.23 2.75
C PHE A 93 15.22 3.88 2.50
N GLU A 94 15.45 4.57 1.36
CA GLU A 94 16.76 5.21 1.07
C GLU A 94 17.12 6.29 2.10
N ASP A 95 16.11 7.01 2.62
CA ASP A 95 16.30 8.10 3.59
C ASP A 95 16.32 7.63 5.05
N GLY A 96 16.07 6.34 5.32
CA GLY A 96 16.12 5.77 6.67
C GLY A 96 15.09 4.69 6.94
N SER A 97 15.11 4.14 8.16
CA SER A 97 14.31 2.97 8.53
C SER A 97 12.93 3.27 9.10
N ASP A 98 12.57 4.53 9.40
CA ASP A 98 11.22 4.88 9.89
C ASP A 98 10.19 4.93 8.75
N VAL A 99 9.95 3.78 8.12
CA VAL A 99 8.91 3.57 7.12
C VAL A 99 7.96 2.48 7.63
N ASN A 100 6.67 2.77 7.59
CA ASN A 100 5.61 1.92 8.13
C ASN A 100 4.61 1.60 7.03
N VAL A 101 4.19 0.33 6.94
CA VAL A 101 3.15 -0.13 6.02
C VAL A 101 1.95 -0.62 6.84
N TYR A 102 0.82 0.06 6.65
CA TYR A 102 -0.45 -0.30 7.28
C TYR A 102 -1.34 -0.93 6.23
N SER A 103 -1.56 -2.24 6.35
CA SER A 103 -2.36 -3.00 5.39
C SER A 103 -3.79 -3.18 5.90
N PHE A 104 -4.75 -2.93 5.02
CA PHE A 104 -6.18 -3.03 5.27
C PHE A 104 -6.81 -3.94 4.22
N GLU A 105 -7.75 -4.78 4.68
CA GLU A 105 -8.64 -5.51 3.79
C GLU A 105 -9.87 -4.63 3.55
N ILE A 106 -10.14 -4.32 2.29
CA ILE A 106 -11.24 -3.45 1.85
C ILE A 106 -12.15 -4.20 0.89
N THR A 107 -13.45 -3.88 0.91
CA THR A 107 -14.42 -4.47 -0.01
C THR A 107 -14.20 -4.00 -1.45
N PRO A 108 -14.70 -4.72 -2.48
CA PRO A 108 -14.64 -4.26 -3.86
C PRO A 108 -15.25 -2.87 -4.10
N ASP A 109 -16.31 -2.54 -3.36
CA ASP A 109 -16.95 -1.21 -3.45
C ASP A 109 -16.08 -0.10 -2.85
N GLU A 110 -15.39 -0.39 -1.74
CA GLU A 110 -14.43 0.54 -1.13
C GLU A 110 -13.20 0.74 -2.02
N ASP A 111 -12.65 -0.34 -2.59
CA ASP A 111 -11.54 -0.27 -3.56
C ASP A 111 -11.91 0.59 -4.78
N ARG A 112 -13.08 0.34 -5.37
CA ARG A 112 -13.59 1.14 -6.49
C ARG A 112 -13.70 2.62 -6.12
N LYS A 113 -14.27 2.95 -4.96
CA LYS A 113 -14.41 4.34 -4.49
C LYS A 113 -13.07 5.03 -4.28
N ILE A 114 -12.07 4.32 -3.76
CA ILE A 114 -10.73 4.89 -3.57
C ILE A 114 -10.07 5.15 -4.92
N ARG A 115 -10.19 4.22 -5.88
CA ARG A 115 -9.66 4.42 -7.25
C ARG A 115 -10.33 5.59 -7.94
N GLU A 116 -11.65 5.70 -7.87
CA GLU A 116 -12.41 6.85 -8.39
C GLU A 116 -11.94 8.17 -7.74
N ALA A 117 -11.75 8.19 -6.41
CA ALA A 117 -11.24 9.37 -5.72
C ALA A 117 -9.80 9.73 -6.13
N ILE A 118 -8.94 8.74 -6.39
CA ILE A 118 -7.58 8.96 -6.91
C ILE A 118 -7.62 9.56 -8.33
N ASP A 119 -8.51 9.05 -9.18
CA ASP A 119 -8.69 9.55 -10.55
C ASP A 119 -9.23 10.97 -10.59
N GLU A 120 -10.24 11.27 -9.78
CA GLU A 120 -10.82 12.60 -9.69
C GLU A 120 -9.84 13.63 -9.11
N GLN A 121 -9.04 13.23 -8.11
CA GLN A 121 -8.07 14.11 -7.46
C GLN A 121 -6.80 14.32 -8.30
N GLY A 122 -6.33 13.26 -8.95
CA GLY A 122 -5.04 13.26 -9.62
C GLY A 122 -3.85 13.42 -8.66
N GLY A 123 -2.76 13.99 -9.19
CA GLY A 123 -1.55 14.26 -8.43
C GLY A 123 -1.63 15.53 -7.61
N CYS A 124 -0.70 15.68 -6.68
CA CYS A 124 -0.60 16.83 -5.81
C CYS A 124 0.75 17.52 -5.91
N SER A 125 0.80 18.77 -5.46
CA SER A 125 2.08 19.47 -5.32
C SER A 125 2.95 18.78 -4.26
N PRO A 126 4.29 18.93 -4.35
CA PRO A 126 5.21 18.49 -3.31
C PRO A 126 4.76 18.96 -1.92
N PHE A 127 5.05 18.16 -0.89
CA PHE A 127 4.64 18.36 0.51
C PHE A 127 3.16 18.16 0.84
N PHE A 128 2.29 17.92 -0.14
CA PHE A 128 0.86 17.65 0.11
C PHE A 128 0.49 16.15 0.10
N CYS A 129 1.49 15.25 0.10
CA CYS A 129 1.28 13.81 0.00
C CYS A 129 0.29 13.28 1.05
N ALA A 130 0.50 13.58 2.34
CA ALA A 130 -0.41 13.14 3.41
C ALA A 130 -1.83 13.70 3.25
N SER A 131 -1.95 14.96 2.82
CA SER A 131 -3.25 15.62 2.61
C SER A 131 -4.02 14.95 1.48
N CYS A 132 -3.33 14.59 0.41
CA CYS A 132 -3.94 13.98 -0.76
C CYS A 132 -4.28 12.52 -0.53
N SER A 133 -3.38 11.75 0.09
CA SER A 133 -3.66 10.37 0.47
C SER A 133 -4.80 10.26 1.48
N SER A 134 -4.86 11.15 2.49
CA SER A 134 -5.99 11.14 3.44
C SER A 134 -7.30 11.59 2.79
N SER A 135 -7.26 12.53 1.84
CA SER A 135 -8.44 12.99 1.10
C SER A 135 -9.11 11.86 0.32
N VAL A 136 -8.35 11.06 -0.43
CA VAL A 136 -8.91 9.94 -1.24
C VAL A 136 -9.39 8.76 -0.40
N LEU A 137 -8.91 8.63 0.84
CA LEU A 137 -9.35 7.59 1.77
C LEU A 137 -10.54 8.04 2.62
N ASN A 138 -10.62 9.33 2.96
CA ASN A 138 -11.55 9.85 3.94
C ASN A 138 -13.02 9.55 3.57
N GLY A 139 -13.77 9.00 4.54
CA GLY A 139 -15.17 8.66 4.35
C GLY A 139 -15.41 7.24 3.82
N ILE A 140 -14.36 6.48 3.49
CA ILE A 140 -14.46 5.15 2.89
C ILE A 140 -14.05 4.07 3.91
N GLY A 141 -14.95 3.12 4.17
CA GLY A 141 -14.67 1.93 4.99
C GLY A 141 -14.01 2.22 6.35
N PRO A 142 -12.83 1.64 6.63
CA PRO A 142 -12.12 1.86 7.89
C PRO A 142 -11.69 3.32 8.10
N PHE A 143 -11.66 4.12 7.04
CA PHE A 143 -11.26 5.54 7.02
C PHE A 143 -12.43 6.51 7.10
N LYS A 144 -13.64 6.05 7.47
CA LYS A 144 -14.86 6.88 7.53
C LYS A 144 -14.74 8.20 8.31
N ASN A 145 -13.82 8.24 9.29
CA ASN A 145 -13.59 9.40 10.17
C ASN A 145 -12.13 9.91 10.06
N LEU A 146 -11.41 9.61 8.97
CA LEU A 146 -9.99 9.94 8.85
C LEU A 146 -9.74 11.46 8.84
N GLY A 147 -10.61 12.22 8.17
CA GLY A 147 -10.43 13.64 7.93
C GLY A 147 -9.24 13.94 7.02
N LYS A 148 -8.86 15.22 6.97
CA LYS A 148 -7.73 15.70 6.17
C LYS A 148 -6.47 15.78 7.04
N ILE A 149 -5.45 15.01 6.70
CA ILE A 149 -4.19 14.91 7.44
C ILE A 149 -3.10 15.69 6.72
N GLN A 150 -2.45 16.64 7.38
CA GLN A 150 -1.48 17.52 6.71
C GLN A 150 -0.06 16.94 6.64
N THR A 151 0.30 16.00 7.51
CA THR A 151 1.69 15.57 7.67
C THR A 151 1.85 14.05 7.66
N PRO A 152 3.01 13.52 7.23
CA PRO A 152 3.30 12.09 7.32
C PRO A 152 3.23 11.56 8.76
N TRP A 153 3.63 12.33 9.76
CA TRP A 153 3.52 11.93 11.18
C TRP A 153 2.07 11.86 11.65
N GLY A 154 1.23 12.80 11.23
CA GLY A 154 -0.20 12.71 11.46
C GLY A 154 -0.82 11.50 10.77
N MET A 155 -0.31 11.12 9.60
CA MET A 155 -0.76 9.91 8.89
C MET A 155 -0.36 8.65 9.67
N LYS A 156 0.88 8.58 10.17
CA LYS A 156 1.35 7.47 11.02
C LYS A 156 0.45 7.29 12.25
N ASP A 157 0.16 8.38 12.95
CA ASP A 157 -0.72 8.36 14.13
C ASP A 157 -2.15 7.94 13.77
N ALA A 158 -2.72 8.51 12.71
CA ALA A 158 -4.05 8.15 12.24
C ALA A 158 -4.14 6.65 11.88
N MET A 159 -3.21 6.13 11.08
CA MET A 159 -3.22 4.73 10.67
C MET A 159 -3.03 3.78 11.86
N SER A 160 -2.22 4.15 12.84
CA SER A 160 -2.02 3.36 14.07
C SER A 160 -3.27 3.25 14.95
N ASN A 161 -4.18 4.23 14.85
CA ASN A 161 -5.38 4.33 15.68
C ASN A 161 -6.64 3.77 15.01
N ILE A 162 -6.62 3.55 13.70
CA ILE A 162 -7.69 2.82 13.02
C ILE A 162 -7.65 1.39 13.57
N ARG A 163 -8.80 0.85 14.00
CA ARG A 163 -8.88 -0.59 14.31
C ARG A 163 -8.86 -1.33 12.97
N TYR A 164 -8.16 -2.46 12.87
CA TYR A 164 -7.96 -3.29 11.66
C TYR A 164 -6.71 -3.07 10.75
N PRO A 165 -5.69 -2.23 11.03
CA PRO A 165 -4.43 -2.36 10.31
C PRO A 165 -3.78 -3.67 10.75
N LYS A 166 -3.48 -4.55 9.80
CA LYS A 166 -2.42 -5.55 10.01
C LYS A 166 -1.12 -4.80 9.72
N PRO A 167 -0.34 -4.38 10.72
CA PRO A 167 0.97 -3.78 10.44
C PRO A 167 1.82 -4.84 9.74
N ASN A 168 2.00 -4.69 8.44
CA ASN A 168 2.93 -5.51 7.68
C ASN A 168 4.30 -4.92 7.93
N LYS A 169 5.02 -5.51 8.89
CA LYS A 169 6.46 -5.30 8.98
C LYS A 169 7.07 -5.86 7.69
N PRO A 170 7.91 -5.10 6.97
CA PRO A 170 8.56 -5.62 5.77
C PRO A 170 9.27 -6.93 6.11
N TRP A 171 9.16 -7.91 5.22
CA TRP A 171 9.78 -9.22 5.39
C TRP A 171 11.28 -9.05 5.69
N GLY A 172 11.68 -9.32 6.93
CA GLY A 172 13.04 -9.08 7.44
C GLY A 172 13.13 -8.68 8.92
N SER A 173 12.04 -8.23 9.55
CA SER A 173 12.07 -7.74 10.95
C SER A 173 12.03 -8.79 12.07
N TRP A 174 12.27 -10.08 11.77
CA TRP A 174 12.19 -11.18 12.75
C TRP A 174 13.50 -11.47 13.53
N PHE A 175 14.58 -10.69 13.34
CA PHE A 175 15.90 -11.03 13.89
C PHE A 175 16.51 -10.09 14.93
N ILE A 176 15.75 -9.20 15.56
CA ILE A 176 16.27 -8.48 16.74
C ILE A 176 15.30 -8.64 17.91
N SER A 177 15.42 -9.78 18.59
CA SER A 177 15.09 -9.84 20.02
C SER A 177 16.23 -9.16 20.77
N PRO A 178 15.98 -8.20 21.67
CA PRO A 178 16.99 -7.85 22.66
C PRO A 178 17.14 -9.06 23.58
N ALA A 179 18.33 -9.64 23.61
CA ALA A 179 18.71 -10.57 24.65
C ALA A 179 18.60 -9.85 26.01
N TYR A 180 17.94 -10.50 26.96
CA TYR A 180 18.00 -10.15 28.38
C TYR A 180 19.44 -10.27 28.89
#